data_AF-A0A9X3T3A7-F1
#
_entry.id   AF-A0A9X3T3A7-F1
#
_cell.length_a   1.000
_cell.length_b   1.000
_cell.length_c   1.000
_cell.angle_alpha   90.00
_cell.angle_beta   90.00
_cell.angle_gamma   90.00
#
_symmetry.space_group_name_H-M   'P 1'
#
loop_
_entity.id
_entity.type
_entity.pdbx_description
1 polymer ?
#
loop_
_entity_poly.entity_id
_entity_poly.type
_entity_poly.pdbx_seq_one_letter_code
_entity_poly.pdbx_strand_id
1 'polypeptide(L)'
;MTHFPVLVCLPADTDLPDLEFQLSEVLERWNENRAVPEYRAFIDGGPESFWWVQHVRAAAERHHQGRAERIRTQNPLDALAITAHDPKTDPAQSDTARDAAWAAELGSRPNWEQVVRVYNDRFHPYDGTSELDLAGKGALFYDAETGTAFQYSTANPEGRWDWWVIGGRWSGYFIARGPAAGLIWGRSDHKEEGTAIGDGLLRCDGGPIGGLDLAVMRDRGEEAARKRYQRWAAIQAACPPAKGWAHFAGLVHVGVATIDEARTEYNGQPAIAAANESGLTGWFDPCPIEEFLAGDDEYASAARSAAVPGYALVTLEKEWLAPGEMGWFGHSTDGPGERDAYQVQVNQYLDQLDPAVLVVAIDCHV
;
A
#
# COMPACT_ATOMS: atom_id res chain seq x y z
N MET A 1 5.25 8.17 4.22
CA MET A 1 4.24 8.67 5.17
C MET A 1 2.88 8.35 4.60
N THR A 2 2.38 7.17 4.96
CA THR A 2 1.13 6.63 4.48
C THR A 2 0.08 6.77 5.58
N HIS A 3 -1.14 7.12 5.22
CA HIS A 3 -2.25 7.24 6.16
C HIS A 3 -3.45 6.46 5.67
N PHE A 4 -4.22 5.89 6.59
CA PHE A 4 -5.44 5.17 6.24
C PHE A 4 -6.47 5.19 7.38
N PRO A 5 -7.78 5.21 7.06
CA PRO A 5 -8.83 5.23 8.07
C PRO A 5 -9.09 3.82 8.61
N VAL A 6 -9.13 3.70 9.93
CA VAL A 6 -9.49 2.47 10.64
C VAL A 6 -10.74 2.73 11.48
N LEU A 7 -11.70 1.81 11.44
CA LEU A 7 -12.84 1.83 12.36
C LEU A 7 -12.55 0.94 13.55
N VAL A 8 -12.82 1.40 14.77
CA VAL A 8 -12.64 0.60 15.99
C VAL A 8 -13.99 0.48 16.69
N CYS A 9 -14.44 -0.76 16.88
CA CYS A 9 -15.66 -1.07 17.62
C CYS A 9 -15.32 -1.27 19.10
N LEU A 10 -16.04 -0.57 19.98
CA LEU A 10 -15.85 -0.62 21.42
C LEU A 10 -17.19 -0.92 22.13
N PRO A 11 -17.18 -1.61 23.28
CA PRO A 11 -18.39 -1.88 24.07
C PRO A 11 -19.21 -0.62 24.41
N ALA A 12 -20.51 -0.79 24.62
CA ALA A 12 -21.41 0.33 24.93
C ALA A 12 -21.09 1.06 26.26
N ASP A 13 -20.42 0.37 27.18
CA ASP A 13 -20.00 0.87 28.50
C ASP A 13 -18.57 1.44 28.52
N THR A 14 -17.96 1.63 27.35
CA THR A 14 -16.68 2.35 27.16
C THR A 14 -16.73 3.71 27.84
N ASP A 15 -15.70 4.02 28.62
CA ASP A 15 -15.62 5.26 29.38
C ASP A 15 -15.07 6.37 28.50
N LEU A 16 -15.96 7.25 28.01
CA LEU A 16 -15.59 8.28 27.03
C LEU A 16 -14.47 9.24 27.48
N PRO A 17 -14.40 9.68 28.76
CA PRO A 17 -13.25 10.42 29.28
C PRO A 17 -11.91 9.70 29.13
N ASP A 18 -11.89 8.36 29.18
CA ASP A 18 -10.70 7.51 29.04
C ASP A 18 -10.61 6.84 27.66
N LEU A 19 -11.37 7.34 26.67
CA LEU A 19 -11.49 6.74 25.34
C LEU A 19 -10.14 6.50 24.65
N GLU A 20 -9.23 7.49 24.67
CA GLU A 20 -7.92 7.35 24.02
C GLU A 20 -7.07 6.25 24.66
N PHE A 21 -7.17 6.08 25.98
CA PHE A 21 -6.50 5.00 26.69
C PHE A 21 -7.08 3.64 26.28
N GLN A 22 -8.41 3.52 26.24
CA GLN A 22 -9.08 2.28 25.86
C GLN A 22 -8.82 1.90 24.38
N LEU A 23 -8.77 2.89 23.49
CA LEU A 23 -8.35 2.70 22.10
C LEU A 23 -6.89 2.22 22.04
N SER A 24 -5.99 2.81 22.82
CA SER A 24 -4.59 2.37 22.89
C SER A 24 -4.49 0.90 23.31
N GLU A 25 -5.24 0.47 24.34
CA GLU A 25 -5.24 -0.93 24.79
C GLU A 25 -5.78 -1.90 23.74
N VAL A 26 -6.82 -1.51 23.00
CA VAL A 26 -7.40 -2.35 21.93
C VAL A 26 -6.44 -2.46 20.75
N LEU A 27 -5.75 -1.37 20.40
CA LEU A 27 -4.90 -1.29 19.22
C LEU A 27 -3.47 -1.79 19.46
N GLU A 28 -3.02 -1.87 20.73
CA GLU A 28 -1.63 -2.16 21.11
C GLU A 28 -1.07 -3.42 20.45
N ARG A 29 -1.92 -4.43 20.19
CA ARG A 29 -1.52 -5.64 19.47
C ARG A 29 -0.83 -5.35 18.14
N TRP A 30 -1.32 -4.36 17.40
CA TRP A 30 -0.88 -3.98 16.06
C TRP A 30 0.06 -2.77 16.02
N ASN A 31 0.50 -2.28 17.19
CA ASN A 31 1.48 -1.20 17.29
C ASN A 31 2.85 -1.69 16.79
N GLU A 32 3.40 -1.08 15.75
CA GLU A 32 4.72 -1.42 15.19
C GLU A 32 5.85 -1.19 16.19
N ASN A 33 5.67 -0.22 17.10
CA ASN A 33 6.62 0.10 18.15
C ASN A 33 6.50 -0.81 19.38
N ARG A 34 5.57 -1.78 19.37
CA ARG A 34 5.42 -2.76 20.45
C ARG A 34 6.66 -3.64 20.53
N ALA A 35 7.29 -3.64 21.70
CA ALA A 35 8.39 -4.56 21.97
C ALA A 35 7.88 -6.01 22.01
N VAL A 36 8.44 -6.86 21.16
CA VAL A 36 8.17 -8.30 21.16
C VAL A 36 9.46 -9.08 21.45
N PRO A 37 9.37 -10.28 22.04
CA PRO A 37 10.52 -11.18 22.16
C PRO A 37 11.14 -11.44 20.79
N GLU A 38 12.46 -11.61 20.76
CA GLU A 38 13.17 -12.01 19.55
C GLU A 38 12.60 -13.33 19.00
N TYR A 39 12.36 -13.38 17.69
CA TYR A 39 11.83 -14.56 17.01
C TYR A 39 12.52 -14.77 15.66
N ARG A 40 12.34 -15.98 15.10
CA ARG A 40 12.80 -16.34 13.76
C ARG A 40 11.77 -15.86 12.73
N ALA A 41 12.10 -14.82 11.98
CA ALA A 41 11.35 -14.35 10.83
C ALA A 41 11.81 -15.13 9.59
N PHE A 42 11.03 -16.13 9.18
CA PHE A 42 11.33 -16.93 7.99
C PHE A 42 11.17 -16.08 6.72
N ILE A 43 12.04 -16.33 5.75
CA ILE A 43 11.99 -15.63 4.45
C ILE A 43 10.90 -16.27 3.59
N ASP A 44 9.99 -15.43 3.10
CA ASP A 44 8.91 -15.87 2.22
C ASP A 44 9.42 -16.24 0.82
N GLY A 45 8.82 -17.28 0.25
CA GLY A 45 9.10 -17.75 -1.10
C GLY A 45 10.33 -18.66 -1.23
N GLY A 46 10.70 -18.93 -2.47
CA GLY A 46 11.84 -19.80 -2.81
C GLY A 46 13.17 -19.05 -2.83
N PRO A 47 14.30 -19.76 -2.74
CA PRO A 47 15.64 -19.20 -2.91
C PRO A 47 15.79 -18.39 -4.21
N GLU A 48 15.12 -18.81 -5.30
CA GLU A 48 15.15 -18.13 -6.60
C GLU A 48 14.39 -16.79 -6.64
N SER A 49 13.39 -16.60 -5.77
CA SER A 49 12.63 -15.35 -5.66
C SER A 49 13.25 -14.36 -4.68
N PHE A 50 14.26 -14.78 -3.91
CA PHE A 50 14.95 -13.89 -2.98
C PHE A 50 15.63 -12.74 -3.74
N TRP A 51 15.36 -11.49 -3.33
CA TRP A 51 15.77 -10.28 -4.04
C TRP A 51 17.27 -10.26 -4.37
N TRP A 52 18.11 -10.76 -3.46
CA TRP A 52 19.56 -10.74 -3.65
C TRP A 52 20.00 -11.75 -4.70
N VAL A 53 19.37 -12.92 -4.77
CA VAL A 53 19.61 -13.92 -5.82
C VAL A 53 19.23 -13.35 -7.19
N GLN A 54 18.10 -12.64 -7.28
CA GLN A 54 17.69 -11.96 -8.51
C GLN A 54 18.69 -10.85 -8.89
N HIS A 55 19.17 -10.09 -7.91
CA HIS A 55 20.14 -9.02 -8.13
C HIS A 55 21.47 -9.54 -8.70
N VAL A 56 22.08 -10.56 -8.09
CA VAL A 56 23.37 -11.10 -8.57
C VAL A 56 23.24 -11.76 -9.94
N ARG A 57 22.09 -12.40 -10.24
CA ARG A 57 21.80 -12.94 -11.58
C ARG A 57 21.70 -11.84 -12.63
N ALA A 58 20.96 -10.78 -12.34
CA ALA A 58 20.83 -9.63 -13.24
C ALA A 58 22.19 -8.94 -13.45
N ALA A 59 23.02 -8.82 -12.41
CA ALA A 59 24.38 -8.28 -12.51
C ALA A 59 25.28 -9.17 -13.39
N ALA A 60 25.21 -10.49 -13.22
CA ALA A 60 25.93 -11.46 -14.05
C ALA A 60 25.54 -11.37 -15.53
N GLU A 61 24.24 -11.26 -15.83
CA GLU A 61 23.76 -11.07 -17.21
C GLU A 61 24.31 -9.79 -17.84
N ARG A 62 24.32 -8.67 -17.10
CA ARG A 62 24.91 -7.39 -17.57
C ARG A 62 26.40 -7.52 -17.85
N HIS A 63 27.12 -8.23 -16.98
CA HIS A 63 28.54 -8.54 -17.15
C HIS A 63 28.79 -9.37 -18.42
N HIS A 64 28.01 -10.44 -18.62
CA HIS A 64 28.12 -11.30 -19.81
C HIS A 64 27.75 -10.58 -21.12
N GLN A 65 26.84 -9.61 -21.07
CA GLN A 65 26.44 -8.80 -22.23
C GLN A 65 27.39 -7.62 -22.53
N GLY A 66 28.45 -7.41 -21.75
CA GLY A 66 29.41 -6.31 -21.95
C GLY A 66 28.83 -4.91 -21.71
N ARG A 67 27.67 -4.80 -21.06
CA ARG A 67 27.01 -3.53 -20.70
C ARG A 67 27.49 -3.04 -19.33
N ALA A 68 28.77 -2.71 -19.23
CA ALA A 68 29.20 -1.69 -18.28
C ALA A 68 28.93 -0.33 -18.93
N GLU A 69 27.70 0.19 -18.80
CA GLU A 69 27.38 1.50 -19.38
C GLU A 69 28.18 2.60 -18.69
N ARG A 70 28.98 3.29 -19.50
CA ARG A 70 29.58 4.60 -19.23
C ARG A 70 28.56 5.51 -18.55
N ILE A 71 28.77 5.80 -17.27
CA ILE A 71 28.27 7.05 -16.69
C ILE A 71 29.00 8.18 -17.42
N ARG A 72 28.33 8.77 -18.41
CA ARG A 72 28.76 10.02 -19.05
C ARG A 72 28.76 11.10 -17.97
N THR A 73 29.94 11.51 -17.52
CA THR A 73 30.10 12.85 -16.96
C THR A 73 29.81 13.84 -18.10
N GLN A 74 28.76 14.64 -17.92
CA GLN A 74 28.49 15.79 -18.79
C GLN A 74 29.54 16.86 -18.51
N ASN A 75 30.74 16.74 -19.07
CA ASN A 75 31.66 17.86 -19.17
C ASN A 75 32.39 17.84 -20.53
N PRO A 76 32.08 18.78 -21.45
CA PRO A 76 32.66 18.78 -22.80
C PRO A 76 34.16 19.13 -22.85
N LEU A 77 34.82 19.40 -21.71
CA LEU A 77 36.25 19.72 -21.64
C LEU A 77 37.16 18.50 -21.41
N ASP A 78 36.63 17.33 -21.01
CA ASP A 78 37.44 16.12 -20.77
C ASP A 78 37.73 15.31 -22.05
N ALA A 79 37.16 15.71 -23.20
CA ALA A 79 37.30 15.01 -24.47
C ALA A 79 38.71 15.06 -25.11
N LEU A 80 39.68 15.74 -24.47
CA LEU A 80 41.05 15.90 -24.98
C LEU A 80 42.11 15.13 -24.18
N ALA A 81 41.74 14.40 -23.13
CA ALA A 81 42.68 13.53 -22.41
C ALA A 81 42.51 12.06 -22.83
N ILE A 82 43.09 11.68 -23.97
CA ILE A 82 43.37 10.26 -24.25
C ILE A 82 44.44 9.82 -23.25
N THR A 83 44.02 9.32 -22.09
CA THR A 83 44.88 8.57 -21.18
C THR A 83 44.43 7.12 -21.21
N ALA A 84 45.36 6.24 -21.53
CA ALA A 84 45.15 4.80 -21.57
C ALA A 84 44.55 4.34 -20.23
N HIS A 85 43.34 3.79 -20.29
CA HIS A 85 42.65 3.21 -19.15
C HIS A 85 43.40 1.94 -18.70
N ASP A 86 43.90 1.95 -17.47
CA ASP A 86 44.39 0.76 -16.78
C ASP A 86 43.17 0.02 -16.18
N PRO A 87 42.80 -1.18 -16.68
CA PRO A 87 41.61 -1.91 -16.24
C PRO A 87 41.69 -2.45 -14.79
N LYS A 88 42.76 -2.20 -14.05
CA LYS A 88 42.95 -2.78 -12.70
C LYS A 88 42.41 -1.96 -11.53
N THR A 89 41.78 -0.81 -11.75
CA THR A 89 41.35 0.08 -10.63
C THR A 89 39.98 0.71 -10.80
N ASP A 90 39.00 -0.02 -11.36
CA ASP A 90 37.59 0.40 -11.31
C ASP A 90 36.81 -0.44 -10.28
N PRO A 91 36.45 0.12 -9.11
CA PRO A 91 35.65 -0.56 -8.09
C PRO A 91 34.34 -1.13 -8.63
N ALA A 92 33.72 -0.48 -9.61
CA ALA A 92 32.46 -0.92 -10.21
C ALA A 92 32.63 -2.20 -11.06
N GLN A 93 33.77 -2.36 -11.73
CA GLN A 93 34.09 -3.60 -12.47
C GLN A 93 34.43 -4.74 -11.51
N SER A 94 35.10 -4.44 -10.39
CA SER A 94 35.39 -5.41 -9.32
C SER A 94 34.12 -5.98 -8.68
N ASP A 95 33.14 -5.12 -8.37
CA ASP A 95 31.89 -5.57 -7.75
C ASP A 95 31.02 -6.39 -8.72
N THR A 96 30.98 -5.99 -10.00
CA THR A 96 30.24 -6.73 -11.03
C THR A 96 30.85 -8.12 -11.30
N ALA A 97 32.19 -8.25 -11.28
CA ALA A 97 32.85 -9.54 -11.44
C ALA A 97 32.62 -10.47 -10.24
N ARG A 98 32.57 -9.92 -9.02
CA ARG A 98 32.23 -10.68 -7.80
C ARG A 98 30.77 -11.14 -7.83
N ASP A 99 29.85 -10.29 -8.27
CA ASP A 99 28.43 -10.64 -8.47
C ASP A 99 28.26 -11.79 -9.47
N ALA A 100 29.01 -11.77 -10.58
CA ALA A 100 29.01 -12.86 -11.54
C ALA A 100 29.55 -14.18 -10.96
N ALA A 101 30.59 -14.12 -10.11
CA ALA A 101 31.12 -15.30 -9.43
C ALA A 101 30.10 -15.91 -8.46
N TRP A 102 29.43 -15.08 -7.65
CA TRP A 102 28.37 -15.54 -6.75
C TRP A 102 27.17 -16.11 -7.50
N ALA A 103 26.76 -15.50 -8.62
CA ALA A 103 25.70 -16.04 -9.46
C ALA A 103 26.07 -17.42 -10.04
N ALA A 104 27.33 -17.63 -10.42
CA ALA A 104 27.82 -18.93 -10.88
C ALA A 104 27.81 -19.99 -9.76
N GLU A 105 28.14 -19.60 -8.52
CA GLU A 105 28.09 -20.49 -7.35
C GLU A 105 26.66 -20.90 -6.98
N LEU A 106 25.71 -19.97 -7.03
CA LEU A 106 24.28 -20.24 -6.76
C LEU A 106 23.61 -21.08 -7.85
N GLY A 107 24.09 -20.97 -9.10
CA GLY A 107 23.54 -21.69 -10.24
C GLY A 107 22.08 -21.33 -10.55
N SER A 108 21.41 -22.18 -11.33
CA SER A 108 20.04 -21.93 -11.81
C SER A 108 18.95 -22.30 -10.80
N ARG A 109 19.25 -23.19 -9.84
CA ARG A 109 18.31 -23.67 -8.80
C ARG A 109 19.02 -23.76 -7.44
N PRO A 110 19.29 -22.61 -6.79
CA PRO A 110 19.91 -22.59 -5.48
C PRO A 110 18.97 -23.18 -4.42
N ASN A 111 19.54 -23.70 -3.34
CA ASN A 111 18.80 -23.99 -2.10
C ASN A 111 19.12 -22.94 -1.03
N TRP A 112 18.32 -22.89 0.04
CA TRP A 112 18.50 -21.90 1.11
C TRP A 112 19.83 -22.01 1.85
N GLU A 113 20.36 -23.22 2.05
CA GLU A 113 21.67 -23.43 2.68
C GLU A 113 22.80 -22.75 1.86
N GLN A 114 22.76 -22.89 0.54
CA GLN A 114 23.68 -22.20 -0.37
C GLN A 114 23.50 -20.69 -0.33
N VAL A 115 22.25 -20.20 -0.44
CA VAL A 115 21.96 -18.76 -0.41
C VAL A 115 22.46 -18.13 0.88
N VAL A 116 22.17 -18.73 2.05
CA VAL A 116 22.60 -18.26 3.36
C VAL A 116 24.12 -18.12 3.42
N ARG A 117 24.85 -19.16 2.96
CA ARG A 117 26.31 -19.14 2.96
C ARG A 117 26.86 -17.98 2.12
N VAL A 118 26.44 -17.87 0.86
CA VAL A 118 27.01 -16.87 -0.06
C VAL A 118 26.56 -15.45 0.31
N TYR A 119 25.32 -15.28 0.79
CA TYR A 119 24.82 -14.01 1.28
C TYR A 119 25.63 -13.52 2.49
N ASN A 120 25.83 -14.38 3.49
CA ASN A 120 26.59 -14.01 4.68
C ASN A 120 28.08 -13.79 4.37
N ASP A 121 28.70 -14.57 3.47
CA ASP A 121 30.09 -14.32 3.05
C ASP A 121 30.27 -12.91 2.45
N ARG A 122 29.25 -12.42 1.73
CA ARG A 122 29.26 -11.07 1.16
C ARG A 122 29.06 -9.99 2.21
N PHE A 123 28.00 -10.09 3.01
CA PHE A 123 27.52 -8.98 3.85
C PHE A 123 27.98 -9.07 5.31
N HIS A 124 28.28 -10.28 5.77
CA HIS A 124 28.63 -10.60 7.15
C HIS A 124 29.81 -11.61 7.20
N PRO A 125 30.94 -11.30 6.53
CA PRO A 125 32.08 -12.21 6.51
C PRO A 125 32.52 -12.52 7.95
N TYR A 126 32.70 -13.81 8.24
CA TYR A 126 33.01 -14.26 9.59
C TYR A 126 34.34 -13.65 10.08
N ASP A 127 34.24 -12.76 11.07
CA ASP A 127 35.35 -12.04 11.70
C ASP A 127 35.66 -12.57 13.12
N GLY A 128 35.04 -13.70 13.51
CA GLY A 128 35.11 -14.25 14.87
C GLY A 128 33.97 -13.80 15.80
N THR A 129 32.95 -13.11 15.28
CA THR A 129 31.74 -12.74 16.02
C THR A 129 30.81 -13.92 16.29
N SER A 130 30.06 -13.85 17.40
CA SER A 130 29.11 -14.90 17.78
C SER A 130 27.86 -14.88 16.91
N GLU A 131 27.08 -15.97 16.91
CA GLU A 131 25.81 -16.06 16.17
C GLU A 131 24.82 -14.95 16.55
N LEU A 132 24.78 -14.56 17.84
CA LEU A 132 23.98 -13.44 18.34
C LEU A 132 24.45 -12.08 17.79
N ASP A 133 25.76 -11.89 17.62
CA ASP A 133 26.30 -10.64 17.06
C ASP A 133 26.01 -10.53 15.56
N LEU A 134 25.86 -11.66 14.85
CA LEU A 134 25.47 -11.70 13.44
C LEU A 134 23.97 -11.41 13.25
N ALA A 135 23.13 -11.87 14.18
CA ALA A 135 21.70 -11.58 14.19
C ALA A 135 21.42 -10.06 14.15
N GLY A 136 22.10 -9.28 15.00
CA GLY A 136 21.98 -7.83 15.03
C GLY A 136 22.52 -7.09 13.78
N LYS A 137 23.20 -7.80 12.87
CA LYS A 137 23.73 -7.24 11.61
C LYS A 137 22.84 -7.56 10.40
N GLY A 138 21.76 -8.34 10.55
CA GLY A 138 20.87 -8.73 9.44
C GLY A 138 21.32 -10.00 8.69
N ALA A 139 22.15 -10.84 9.32
CA ALA A 139 22.58 -12.10 8.74
C ALA A 139 21.41 -13.07 8.52
N LEU A 140 21.52 -13.91 7.50
CA LEU A 140 20.58 -15.01 7.27
C LEU A 140 21.02 -16.27 8.01
N PHE A 141 20.05 -17.08 8.43
CA PHE A 141 20.28 -18.38 9.06
C PHE A 141 19.49 -19.44 8.32
N TYR A 142 20.01 -20.67 8.27
CA TYR A 142 19.33 -21.80 7.63
C TYR A 142 18.67 -22.67 8.70
N ASP A 143 17.39 -22.94 8.55
CA ASP A 143 16.65 -23.88 9.38
C ASP A 143 16.50 -25.23 8.64
N ALA A 144 17.15 -26.26 9.16
CA ALA A 144 17.16 -27.59 8.53
C ALA A 144 15.82 -28.33 8.64
N GLU A 145 14.96 -27.95 9.59
CA GLU A 145 13.65 -28.58 9.79
C GLU A 145 12.64 -28.10 8.76
N THR A 146 12.56 -26.79 8.52
CA THR A 146 11.70 -26.18 7.51
C THR A 146 12.36 -26.13 6.13
N GLY A 147 13.68 -26.34 6.04
CA GLY A 147 14.46 -26.20 4.81
C GLY A 147 14.50 -24.77 4.28
N THR A 148 14.26 -23.78 5.14
CA THR A 148 14.06 -22.37 4.78
C THR A 148 15.03 -21.45 5.52
N ALA A 149 15.35 -20.29 4.93
CA ALA A 149 16.14 -19.29 5.61
C ALA A 149 15.30 -18.42 6.56
N PHE A 150 15.91 -17.87 7.60
CA PHE A 150 15.29 -16.90 8.50
C PHE A 150 16.26 -15.80 8.95
N GLN A 151 15.72 -14.72 9.49
CA GLN A 151 16.44 -13.69 10.24
C GLN A 151 15.88 -13.61 11.65
N TYR A 152 16.69 -13.18 12.61
CA TYR A 152 16.16 -12.79 13.92
C TYR A 152 15.54 -11.40 13.82
N SER A 153 14.35 -11.25 14.39
CA SER A 153 13.62 -9.98 14.40
C SER A 153 13.06 -9.70 15.79
N THR A 154 12.98 -8.42 16.12
CA THR A 154 12.27 -7.88 17.29
C THR A 154 11.16 -6.91 16.87
N ALA A 155 10.91 -6.77 15.56
CA ALA A 155 9.79 -6.00 15.04
C ALA A 155 8.48 -6.72 15.34
N ASN A 156 7.41 -5.99 15.65
CA ASN A 156 6.11 -6.61 15.87
C ASN A 156 5.62 -7.28 14.57
N PRO A 157 5.49 -8.62 14.51
CA PRO A 157 5.02 -9.31 13.30
C PRO A 157 3.55 -8.99 12.98
N GLU A 158 2.80 -8.48 13.96
CA GLU A 158 1.42 -8.03 13.80
C GLU A 158 1.33 -6.51 13.60
N GLY A 159 2.46 -5.82 13.42
CA GLY A 159 2.51 -4.37 13.20
C GLY A 159 1.63 -3.94 12.03
N ARG A 160 0.82 -2.90 12.25
CA ARG A 160 -0.04 -2.24 11.24
C ARG A 160 0.06 -0.72 11.27
N TRP A 161 0.51 -0.13 12.37
CA TRP A 161 0.59 1.32 12.56
C TRP A 161 1.73 1.71 13.51
N ASP A 162 2.32 2.88 13.33
CA ASP A 162 3.34 3.46 14.25
C ASP A 162 2.77 4.55 15.17
N TRP A 163 1.75 5.28 14.72
CA TRP A 163 0.90 6.16 15.53
C TRP A 163 -0.51 6.31 14.93
N TRP A 164 -1.45 6.82 15.74
CA TRP A 164 -2.83 7.08 15.31
C TRP A 164 -3.44 8.30 16.02
N VAL A 165 -4.52 8.84 15.46
CA VAL A 165 -5.34 9.90 16.07
C VAL A 165 -6.82 9.73 15.71
N ILE A 166 -7.76 10.10 16.59
CA ILE A 166 -9.19 10.07 16.28
C ILE A 166 -9.49 11.08 15.17
N GLY A 167 -10.20 10.64 14.12
CA GLY A 167 -10.52 11.44 12.94
C GLY A 167 -9.30 11.73 12.05
N GLY A 168 -8.40 12.61 12.50
CA GLY A 168 -7.21 13.04 11.73
C GLY A 168 -7.56 13.60 10.35
N ARG A 169 -6.95 13.07 9.28
CA ARG A 169 -7.28 13.41 7.89
C ARG A 169 -8.73 13.15 7.50
N TRP A 170 -9.37 12.25 8.22
CA TRP A 170 -10.74 11.82 8.02
C TRP A 170 -11.71 12.43 9.03
N SER A 171 -11.31 13.50 9.73
CA SER A 171 -12.18 14.16 10.71
C SER A 171 -13.56 14.55 10.13
N GLY A 172 -14.61 14.27 10.89
CA GLY A 172 -15.99 14.29 10.43
C GLY A 172 -16.37 13.06 9.61
N TYR A 173 -15.77 11.90 9.91
CA TYR A 173 -15.94 10.67 9.14
C TYR A 173 -17.41 10.27 8.99
N PHE A 174 -18.12 10.22 10.13
CA PHE A 174 -19.51 9.78 10.19
C PHE A 174 -20.49 10.93 10.06
N ILE A 175 -21.67 10.61 9.54
CA ILE A 175 -22.87 11.44 9.61
C ILE A 175 -23.68 10.97 10.81
N ALA A 176 -24.03 11.87 11.73
CA ALA A 176 -24.92 11.57 12.85
C ALA A 176 -26.39 11.84 12.47
N ARG A 177 -27.30 11.01 12.98
CA ARG A 177 -28.76 11.18 12.80
C ARG A 177 -29.28 12.45 13.47
N GLY A 178 -28.60 12.90 14.51
CA GLY A 178 -28.94 14.08 15.28
C GLY A 178 -27.99 14.24 16.47
N PRO A 179 -28.14 15.33 17.25
CA PRO A 179 -27.38 15.50 18.47
C PRO A 179 -27.75 14.38 19.45
N ALA A 180 -26.76 13.59 19.86
CA ALA A 180 -26.92 12.48 20.80
C ALA A 180 -25.79 12.51 21.83
N ALA A 181 -26.07 11.95 23.02
CA ALA A 181 -25.02 11.68 23.98
C ALA A 181 -24.06 10.63 23.43
N GLY A 182 -22.77 10.78 23.71
CA GLY A 182 -21.74 9.83 23.30
C GLY A 182 -21.22 9.96 21.88
N LEU A 183 -21.61 11.00 21.14
CA LEU A 183 -20.90 11.38 19.91
C LEU A 183 -19.46 11.79 20.24
N ILE A 184 -18.53 11.41 19.38
CA ILE A 184 -17.09 11.57 19.55
C ILE A 184 -16.57 12.48 18.44
N TRP A 185 -15.66 13.39 18.81
CA TRP A 185 -14.96 14.27 17.90
C TRP A 185 -13.46 14.18 18.18
N GLY A 186 -12.68 13.92 17.14
CA GLY A 186 -11.23 13.92 17.22
C GLY A 186 -10.67 15.34 17.29
N ARG A 187 -9.38 15.44 17.65
CA ARG A 187 -8.63 16.68 17.45
C ARG A 187 -8.34 16.83 15.96
N SER A 188 -8.76 17.94 15.37
CA SER A 188 -8.42 18.28 13.99
C SER A 188 -7.11 19.05 13.94
N ASP A 189 -6.06 18.43 13.41
CA ASP A 189 -4.76 19.07 13.12
C ASP A 189 -4.89 20.21 12.09
N HIS A 190 -6.02 20.22 11.36
CA HIS A 190 -6.22 21.05 10.18
C HIS A 190 -7.50 21.89 10.18
N LYS A 191 -8.26 21.94 11.28
CA LYS A 191 -9.49 22.72 11.33
C LYS A 191 -9.79 23.25 12.74
N GLU A 192 -10.35 24.45 12.81
CA GLU A 192 -10.97 24.99 14.02
C GLU A 192 -12.11 24.05 14.45
N GLU A 193 -12.21 23.75 15.75
CA GLU A 193 -13.32 23.01 16.36
C GLU A 193 -14.66 23.45 15.74
N GLY A 194 -15.39 22.51 15.13
CA GLY A 194 -16.72 22.78 14.62
C GLY A 194 -16.79 23.47 13.24
N THR A 195 -15.72 23.52 12.44
CA THR A 195 -15.89 23.88 11.02
C THR A 195 -16.57 22.74 10.27
N ALA A 196 -17.90 22.88 10.16
CA ALA A 196 -18.76 22.08 9.32
C ALA A 196 -18.09 21.82 7.95
N ILE A 197 -18.00 20.55 7.55
CA ILE A 197 -18.05 20.22 6.14
C ILE A 197 -19.34 20.90 5.65
N GLY A 198 -19.24 21.84 4.71
CA GLY A 198 -20.32 22.78 4.35
C GLY A 198 -21.56 22.15 3.70
N ASP A 199 -21.88 20.90 4.01
CA ASP A 199 -23.04 20.14 3.54
C ASP A 199 -24.25 20.23 4.48
N GLY A 200 -24.11 20.90 5.63
CA GLY A 200 -25.19 21.10 6.60
C GLY A 200 -25.53 19.85 7.42
N LEU A 201 -24.71 18.79 7.34
CA LEU A 201 -24.89 17.57 8.11
C LEU A 201 -24.14 17.64 9.44
N LEU A 202 -24.69 16.97 10.46
CA LEU A 202 -23.98 16.79 11.72
C LEU A 202 -22.90 15.73 11.52
N ARG A 203 -21.63 16.16 11.56
CA ARG A 203 -20.46 15.30 11.39
C ARG A 203 -19.81 14.97 12.74
N CYS A 204 -19.30 13.75 12.86
CA CYS A 204 -18.58 13.27 14.04
C CYS A 204 -17.53 12.20 13.63
N ASP A 205 -16.63 11.87 14.55
CA ASP A 205 -15.58 10.86 14.37
C ASP A 205 -15.91 9.54 15.04
N GLY A 206 -17.02 9.48 15.77
CA GLY A 206 -17.55 8.24 16.32
C GLY A 206 -18.75 8.44 17.20
N GLY A 207 -19.21 7.35 17.78
CA GLY A 207 -20.27 7.32 18.77
C GLY A 207 -21.07 6.02 18.70
N PRO A 208 -22.19 5.92 19.43
CA PRO A 208 -23.08 4.77 19.36
C PRO A 208 -23.55 4.57 17.92
N ILE A 209 -23.38 3.38 17.37
CA ILE A 209 -23.68 3.08 15.97
C ILE A 209 -25.14 3.38 15.60
N GLY A 210 -26.08 3.21 16.54
CA GLY A 210 -27.48 3.59 16.38
C GLY A 210 -27.71 5.10 16.18
N GLY A 211 -26.78 5.93 16.69
CA GLY A 211 -26.76 7.38 16.48
C GLY A 211 -26.12 7.81 15.16
N LEU A 212 -25.42 6.90 14.47
CA LEU A 212 -24.77 7.16 13.18
C LEU A 212 -25.73 6.82 12.03
N ASP A 213 -25.71 7.62 10.97
CA ASP A 213 -26.54 7.47 9.78
C ASP A 213 -25.77 6.81 8.62
N LEU A 214 -25.42 5.53 8.83
CA LEU A 214 -24.71 4.73 7.83
C LEU A 214 -25.49 4.60 6.52
N ALA A 215 -26.82 4.61 6.59
CA ALA A 215 -27.69 4.57 5.41
C ALA A 215 -27.50 5.83 4.54
N VAL A 216 -27.51 7.02 5.15
CA VAL A 216 -27.24 8.27 4.43
C VAL A 216 -25.83 8.30 3.85
N MET A 217 -24.82 7.76 4.54
CA MET A 217 -23.46 7.65 3.99
C MET A 217 -23.45 6.78 2.72
N ARG A 218 -24.07 5.60 2.79
CA ARG A 218 -24.21 4.67 1.65
C ARG A 218 -24.97 5.29 0.48
N ASP A 219 -26.12 5.91 0.74
CA ASP A 219 -26.96 6.57 -0.27
C ASP A 219 -26.20 7.70 -0.98
N ARG A 220 -25.43 8.50 -0.23
CA ARG A 220 -24.59 9.57 -0.82
C ARG A 220 -23.43 9.02 -1.65
N GLY A 221 -22.80 7.93 -1.21
CA GLY A 221 -21.77 7.26 -1.99
C GLY A 221 -22.30 6.77 -3.33
N GLU A 222 -23.48 6.13 -3.30
CA GLU A 222 -24.20 5.70 -4.50
C GLU A 222 -24.56 6.90 -5.41
N GLU A 223 -25.18 7.95 -4.86
CA GLU A 223 -25.58 9.13 -5.64
C GLU A 223 -24.38 9.83 -6.29
N ALA A 224 -23.26 9.95 -5.58
CA ALA A 224 -22.03 10.53 -6.11
C ALA A 224 -21.47 9.69 -7.26
N ALA A 225 -21.45 8.37 -7.11
CA ALA A 225 -21.00 7.44 -8.13
C ALA A 225 -21.89 7.50 -9.39
N ARG A 226 -23.22 7.52 -9.23
CA ARG A 226 -24.16 7.64 -10.35
C ARG A 226 -23.95 8.95 -11.12
N LYS A 227 -23.79 10.07 -10.41
CA LYS A 227 -23.48 11.37 -11.05
C LYS A 227 -22.16 11.31 -11.83
N ARG A 228 -21.13 10.66 -11.27
CA ARG A 228 -19.83 10.49 -11.92
C ARG A 228 -19.94 9.60 -13.16
N TYR A 229 -20.65 8.48 -13.08
CA TYR A 229 -20.94 7.58 -14.20
C TYR A 229 -21.71 8.29 -15.32
N GLN A 230 -22.78 9.03 -15.00
CA GLN A 230 -23.57 9.78 -15.97
C GLN A 230 -22.74 10.81 -16.75
N ARG A 231 -21.78 11.48 -16.08
CA ARG A 231 -20.83 12.38 -16.75
C ARG A 231 -19.97 11.64 -17.76
N TRP A 232 -19.45 10.46 -17.40
CA TRP A 232 -18.67 9.63 -18.32
C TRP A 232 -19.52 9.13 -19.49
N ALA A 233 -20.72 8.61 -19.22
CA ALA A 233 -21.63 8.11 -20.25
C ALA A 233 -22.00 9.20 -21.26
N ALA A 234 -22.20 10.45 -20.81
CA ALA A 234 -22.43 11.59 -21.69
C ALA A 234 -21.22 11.89 -22.60
N ILE A 235 -20.00 11.80 -22.07
CA ILE A 235 -18.77 11.97 -22.86
C ILE A 235 -18.63 10.85 -23.90
N GLN A 236 -18.84 9.59 -23.49
CA GLN A 236 -18.78 8.44 -24.39
C GLN A 236 -19.83 8.54 -25.51
N ALA A 237 -21.03 9.01 -25.22
CA ALA A 237 -22.07 9.20 -26.23
C ALA A 237 -21.75 10.33 -27.24
N ALA A 238 -20.98 11.33 -26.82
CA ALA A 238 -20.62 12.49 -27.63
C ALA A 238 -19.32 12.30 -28.45
N CYS A 239 -18.52 11.28 -28.14
CA CYS A 239 -17.20 11.06 -28.73
C CYS A 239 -17.11 9.71 -29.47
N PRO A 240 -16.19 9.56 -30.43
CA PRO A 240 -15.84 8.24 -30.97
C PRO A 240 -15.37 7.28 -29.85
N PRO A 241 -15.56 5.96 -29.99
CA PRO A 241 -15.09 4.99 -29.02
C PRO A 241 -13.60 5.12 -28.75
N ALA A 242 -13.23 5.16 -27.47
CA ALA A 242 -11.85 5.22 -27.00
C ALA A 242 -11.36 3.86 -26.50
N LYS A 243 -10.05 3.63 -26.57
CA LYS A 243 -9.35 2.46 -26.06
C LYS A 243 -8.76 2.74 -24.68
N GLY A 244 -8.82 1.75 -23.79
CA GLY A 244 -8.24 1.81 -22.45
C GLY A 244 -6.71 1.85 -22.46
N TRP A 245 -6.12 2.21 -21.31
CA TRP A 245 -4.67 2.33 -21.18
C TRP A 245 -3.94 1.00 -21.45
N ALA A 246 -4.54 -0.14 -21.07
CA ALA A 246 -3.99 -1.47 -21.33
C ALA A 246 -3.65 -1.72 -22.81
N HIS A 247 -4.41 -1.15 -23.75
CA HIS A 247 -4.10 -1.24 -25.18
C HIS A 247 -2.76 -0.59 -25.51
N PHE A 248 -2.55 0.64 -25.04
CA PHE A 248 -1.34 1.43 -25.31
C PHE A 248 -0.13 0.88 -24.55
N ALA A 249 -0.32 0.44 -23.30
CA ALA A 249 0.70 -0.28 -22.55
C ALA A 249 1.17 -1.54 -23.29
N GLY A 250 0.24 -2.27 -23.93
CA GLY A 250 0.57 -3.40 -24.80
C GLY A 250 1.48 -3.02 -25.97
N LEU A 251 1.21 -1.89 -26.65
CA LEU A 251 2.05 -1.41 -27.76
C LEU A 251 3.48 -1.07 -27.32
N VAL A 252 3.62 -0.49 -26.12
CA VAL A 252 4.95 -0.23 -25.53
C VAL A 252 5.66 -1.54 -25.22
N HIS A 253 4.96 -2.50 -24.62
CA HIS A 253 5.52 -3.80 -24.26
C HIS A 253 6.06 -4.56 -25.48
N VAL A 254 5.36 -4.52 -26.62
CA VAL A 254 5.81 -5.17 -27.85
C VAL A 254 6.78 -4.31 -28.69
N GLY A 255 7.19 -3.15 -28.19
CA GLY A 255 8.16 -2.26 -28.85
C GLY A 255 7.63 -1.54 -30.09
N VAL A 256 6.30 -1.44 -30.25
CA VAL A 256 5.65 -0.73 -31.36
C VAL A 256 5.62 0.79 -31.12
N ALA A 257 5.59 1.22 -29.86
CA ALA A 257 5.60 2.62 -29.47
C ALA A 257 6.48 2.84 -28.22
N THR A 258 6.95 4.07 -28.02
CA THR A 258 7.54 4.51 -26.77
C THR A 258 6.46 4.86 -25.74
N ILE A 259 6.82 4.94 -24.45
CA ILE A 259 5.88 5.31 -23.39
C ILE A 259 5.28 6.72 -23.58
N ASP A 260 6.06 7.64 -24.14
CA ASP A 260 5.61 9.03 -24.36
C ASP A 260 4.67 9.13 -25.56
N GLU A 261 4.93 8.36 -26.62
CA GLU A 261 4.00 8.22 -27.75
C GLU A 261 2.68 7.60 -27.28
N ALA A 262 2.74 6.52 -26.52
CA ALA A 262 1.56 5.86 -25.95
C ALA A 262 0.72 6.79 -25.07
N ARG A 263 1.35 7.59 -24.21
CA ARG A 263 0.67 8.61 -23.38
C ARG A 263 0.04 9.70 -24.24
N THR A 264 0.76 10.16 -25.26
CA THR A 264 0.27 11.22 -26.17
C THR A 264 -0.95 10.73 -26.94
N GLU A 265 -0.91 9.52 -27.49
CA GLU A 265 -2.03 8.93 -28.21
C GLU A 265 -3.23 8.66 -27.29
N TYR A 266 -3.00 8.07 -26.11
CA TYR A 266 -4.06 7.79 -25.15
C TYR A 266 -4.80 9.07 -24.72
N ASN A 267 -4.05 10.11 -24.32
CA ASN A 267 -4.62 11.39 -23.90
C ASN A 267 -5.22 12.20 -25.06
N GLY A 268 -4.75 11.96 -26.29
CA GLY A 268 -5.26 12.60 -27.50
C GLY A 268 -6.60 12.06 -27.99
N GLN A 269 -7.10 10.95 -27.41
CA GLN A 269 -8.42 10.42 -27.75
C GLN A 269 -9.51 11.41 -27.32
N PRO A 270 -10.49 11.75 -28.19
CA PRO A 270 -11.49 12.78 -27.88
C PRO A 270 -12.24 12.57 -26.55
N ALA A 271 -12.62 11.32 -26.23
CA ALA A 271 -13.30 11.00 -24.97
C ALA A 271 -12.39 11.19 -23.75
N ILE A 272 -11.10 10.86 -23.85
CA ILE A 272 -10.14 11.00 -22.75
C ILE A 272 -9.79 12.47 -22.53
N ALA A 273 -9.56 13.22 -23.60
CA ALA A 273 -9.36 14.67 -23.54
C ALA A 273 -10.57 15.36 -22.88
N ALA A 274 -11.80 15.04 -23.29
CA ALA A 274 -13.01 15.59 -22.71
C ALA A 274 -13.19 15.21 -21.22
N ALA A 275 -12.85 13.98 -20.83
CA ALA A 275 -12.87 13.56 -19.43
C ALA A 275 -11.90 14.39 -18.57
N ASN A 276 -10.66 14.55 -19.03
CA ASN A 276 -9.64 15.37 -18.37
C ASN A 276 -10.07 16.84 -18.26
N GLU A 277 -10.56 17.44 -19.35
CA GLU A 277 -11.03 18.84 -19.38
C GLU A 277 -12.22 19.08 -18.44
N SER A 278 -13.11 18.10 -18.29
CA SER A 278 -14.24 18.20 -17.37
C SER A 278 -13.85 18.03 -15.89
N GLY A 279 -12.60 17.64 -15.61
CA GLY A 279 -12.15 17.25 -14.27
C GLY A 279 -12.83 15.97 -13.78
N LEU A 280 -13.25 15.09 -14.70
CA LEU A 280 -13.75 13.77 -14.34
C LEU A 280 -12.61 12.87 -13.84
N THR A 281 -11.42 13.02 -14.42
CA THR A 281 -10.23 12.22 -14.12
C THR A 281 -9.16 13.06 -13.43
N GLY A 282 -8.55 12.51 -12.38
CA GLY A 282 -7.36 13.03 -11.71
C GLY A 282 -6.07 12.30 -12.08
N TRP A 283 -4.93 12.78 -11.58
CA TRP A 283 -3.63 12.16 -11.85
C TRP A 283 -3.49 10.74 -11.25
N PHE A 284 -4.18 10.48 -10.14
CA PHE A 284 -4.19 9.17 -9.48
C PHE A 284 -5.45 8.35 -9.77
N ASP A 285 -6.38 8.87 -10.59
CA ASP A 285 -7.58 8.13 -10.93
C ASP A 285 -7.26 7.02 -11.94
N PRO A 286 -7.93 5.86 -11.88
CA PRO A 286 -7.85 4.85 -12.91
C PRO A 286 -8.26 5.40 -14.28
N CYS A 287 -7.92 4.64 -15.33
CA CYS A 287 -8.46 4.91 -16.67
C CYS A 287 -10.00 4.91 -16.59
N PRO A 288 -10.71 5.97 -17.04
CA PRO A 288 -12.16 6.03 -16.93
C PRO A 288 -12.86 4.90 -17.71
N ILE A 289 -12.25 4.39 -18.77
CA ILE A 289 -12.78 3.23 -19.52
C ILE A 289 -12.82 1.98 -18.62
N GLU A 290 -11.80 1.77 -17.81
CA GLU A 290 -11.69 0.62 -16.91
C GLU A 290 -12.52 0.87 -15.63
N GLU A 291 -12.48 2.08 -15.07
CA GLU A 291 -13.25 2.50 -13.90
C GLU A 291 -14.75 2.27 -14.08
N PHE A 292 -15.31 2.66 -15.23
CA PHE A 292 -16.75 2.59 -15.49
C PHE A 292 -17.17 1.34 -16.29
N LEU A 293 -16.27 0.38 -16.49
CA LEU A 293 -16.53 -0.82 -17.32
C LEU A 293 -17.69 -1.66 -16.80
N ALA A 294 -17.86 -1.72 -15.48
CA ALA A 294 -18.89 -2.50 -14.81
C ALA A 294 -20.33 -2.00 -15.07
N GLY A 295 -20.49 -0.75 -15.55
CA GLY A 295 -21.79 -0.14 -15.77
C GLY A 295 -22.33 0.60 -14.55
N ASP A 296 -23.43 1.35 -14.74
CA ASP A 296 -24.00 2.28 -13.74
C ASP A 296 -24.30 1.57 -12.42
N ASP A 297 -25.09 0.49 -12.46
CA ASP A 297 -25.59 -0.16 -11.26
C ASP A 297 -24.49 -0.84 -10.44
N GLU A 298 -23.54 -1.51 -11.09
CA GLU A 298 -22.44 -2.17 -10.40
C GLU A 298 -21.45 -1.14 -9.83
N TYR A 299 -21.13 -0.09 -10.59
CA TYR A 299 -20.28 1.01 -10.11
C TYR A 299 -20.92 1.75 -8.92
N ALA A 300 -22.21 2.03 -8.99
CA ALA A 300 -22.96 2.65 -7.91
C ALA A 300 -23.05 1.75 -6.66
N SER A 301 -23.29 0.45 -6.86
CA SER A 301 -23.33 -0.55 -5.77
C SER A 301 -21.96 -0.72 -5.09
N ALA A 302 -20.87 -0.69 -5.85
CA ALA A 302 -19.51 -0.73 -5.30
C ALA A 302 -19.23 0.52 -4.44
N ALA A 303 -19.55 1.72 -4.94
CA ALA A 303 -19.38 2.94 -4.17
C ALA A 303 -20.25 2.99 -2.91
N ARG A 304 -21.48 2.47 -2.98
CA ARG A 304 -22.35 2.29 -1.82
C ARG A 304 -21.69 1.41 -0.75
N SER A 305 -21.11 0.28 -1.18
CA SER A 305 -20.46 -0.70 -0.30
C SER A 305 -19.18 -0.12 0.34
N ALA A 306 -18.44 0.69 -0.40
CA ALA A 306 -17.22 1.34 0.07
C ALA A 306 -17.44 2.55 1.00
N ALA A 307 -18.67 3.08 1.10
CA ALA A 307 -18.93 4.38 1.71
C ALA A 307 -18.65 4.49 3.23
N VAL A 308 -18.65 3.36 3.94
CA VAL A 308 -18.52 3.28 5.40
C VAL A 308 -17.28 2.51 5.89
N PRO A 309 -16.89 1.35 5.31
CA PRO A 309 -15.91 0.45 5.93
C PRO A 309 -14.48 0.98 6.18
N GLY A 310 -14.11 2.18 5.72
CA GLY A 310 -12.71 2.64 5.78
C GLY A 310 -11.75 1.68 5.07
N TYR A 311 -10.49 1.65 5.51
CA TYR A 311 -9.51 0.68 5.03
C TYR A 311 -9.49 -0.60 5.89
N ALA A 312 -9.58 -0.44 7.20
CA ALA A 312 -9.62 -1.57 8.14
C ALA A 312 -10.68 -1.36 9.22
N LEU A 313 -11.10 -2.46 9.86
CA LEU A 313 -11.98 -2.46 11.02
C LEU A 313 -11.41 -3.35 12.12
N VAL A 314 -11.41 -2.85 13.35
CA VAL A 314 -11.18 -3.63 14.57
C VAL A 314 -12.53 -3.98 15.20
N THR A 315 -12.80 -5.28 15.32
CA THR A 315 -14.05 -5.81 15.87
C THR A 315 -14.08 -5.73 17.40
N LEU A 316 -15.26 -5.92 18.01
CA LEU A 316 -15.41 -6.08 19.46
C LEU A 316 -14.59 -7.26 20.02
N GLU A 317 -14.39 -8.27 19.20
CA GLU A 317 -13.58 -9.46 19.47
C GLU A 317 -12.07 -9.18 19.35
N LYS A 318 -11.68 -7.93 19.06
CA LYS A 318 -10.29 -7.50 18.85
C LYS A 318 -9.62 -8.24 17.69
N GLU A 319 -10.36 -8.41 16.60
CA GLU A 319 -9.86 -8.90 15.32
C GLU A 319 -9.66 -7.75 14.34
N TRP A 320 -8.59 -7.80 13.55
CA TRP A 320 -8.31 -6.81 12.50
C TRP A 320 -8.78 -7.33 11.16
N LEU A 321 -9.81 -6.69 10.60
CA LEU A 321 -10.31 -6.93 9.26
C LEU A 321 -9.73 -5.88 8.32
N ALA A 322 -9.10 -6.31 7.23
CA ALA A 322 -8.59 -5.43 6.18
C ALA A 322 -8.57 -6.18 4.85
N PRO A 323 -8.63 -5.49 3.71
CA PRO A 323 -8.55 -6.13 2.40
C PRO A 323 -7.13 -6.62 2.05
N GLY A 324 -6.12 -6.14 2.77
CA GLY A 324 -4.71 -6.45 2.58
C GLY A 324 -3.86 -5.74 3.63
N GLU A 325 -2.55 -5.71 3.43
CA GLU A 325 -1.61 -5.00 4.30
C GLU A 325 -1.24 -3.64 3.68
N MET A 326 -1.29 -2.59 4.50
CA MET A 326 -0.92 -1.25 4.05
C MET A 326 0.60 -1.11 4.05
N GLY A 327 1.16 -0.74 2.91
CA GLY A 327 2.57 -0.52 2.71
C GLY A 327 2.95 0.94 2.51
N TRP A 328 4.22 1.14 2.18
CA TRP A 328 4.79 2.45 1.91
C TRP A 328 4.13 3.14 0.71
N PHE A 329 3.90 4.45 0.81
CA PHE A 329 3.17 5.29 -0.17
C PHE A 329 1.68 4.96 -0.39
N GLY A 330 0.97 4.38 0.59
CA GLY A 330 -0.47 4.11 0.45
C GLY A 330 -0.80 2.93 -0.43
N HIS A 331 0.20 2.09 -0.74
CA HIS A 331 -0.01 0.90 -1.54
C HIS A 331 -0.44 -0.25 -0.63
N SER A 332 -1.62 -0.80 -0.90
CA SER A 332 -2.15 -1.96 -0.21
C SER A 332 -1.82 -3.23 -1.01
N THR A 333 -1.59 -4.34 -0.32
CA THR A 333 -1.29 -5.65 -0.94
C THR A 333 -2.53 -6.41 -1.41
N ASP A 334 -3.72 -5.81 -1.34
CA ASP A 334 -4.98 -6.45 -1.69
C ASP A 334 -5.01 -6.93 -3.15
N GLY A 335 -5.40 -8.18 -3.32
CA GLY A 335 -5.62 -8.83 -4.60
C GLY A 335 -7.00 -8.54 -5.21
N PRO A 336 -7.24 -9.01 -6.44
CA PRO A 336 -8.52 -8.83 -7.12
C PRO A 336 -9.70 -9.37 -6.28
N GLY A 337 -10.67 -8.49 -5.97
CA GLY A 337 -11.89 -8.84 -5.24
C GLY A 337 -11.76 -8.89 -3.71
N GLU A 338 -10.55 -8.82 -3.14
CA GLU A 338 -10.36 -8.85 -1.68
C GLU A 338 -10.95 -7.60 -1.02
N ARG A 339 -10.84 -6.45 -1.68
CA ARG A 339 -11.45 -5.19 -1.24
C ARG A 339 -12.97 -5.23 -1.22
N ASP A 340 -13.59 -5.83 -2.22
CA ASP A 340 -15.05 -5.94 -2.28
C ASP A 340 -15.56 -6.93 -1.21
N ALA A 341 -14.86 -8.05 -1.03
CA ALA A 341 -15.16 -9.01 0.03
C ALA A 341 -15.07 -8.37 1.42
N TYR A 342 -14.01 -7.59 1.68
CA TYR A 342 -13.84 -6.82 2.91
C TYR A 342 -15.02 -5.86 3.15
N GLN A 343 -15.40 -5.08 2.13
CA GLN A 343 -16.51 -4.12 2.25
C GLN A 343 -17.83 -4.83 2.58
N VAL A 344 -18.12 -5.95 1.91
CA VAL A 344 -19.32 -6.75 2.19
C VAL A 344 -19.30 -7.26 3.64
N GLN A 345 -18.18 -7.86 4.06
CA GLN A 345 -18.01 -8.39 5.42
C GLN A 345 -18.21 -7.30 6.48
N VAL A 346 -17.56 -6.15 6.33
CA VAL A 346 -17.65 -5.05 7.31
C VAL A 346 -19.03 -4.44 7.35
N ASN A 347 -19.69 -4.21 6.21
CA ASN A 347 -21.06 -3.70 6.23
C ASN A 347 -22.01 -4.67 6.95
N GLN A 348 -21.88 -5.98 6.71
CA GLN A 348 -22.67 -6.99 7.41
C GLN A 348 -22.41 -7.01 8.91
N TYR A 349 -21.15 -6.89 9.32
CA TYR A 349 -20.77 -6.80 10.73
C TYR A 349 -21.40 -5.58 11.41
N LEU A 350 -21.20 -4.39 10.83
CA LEU A 350 -21.74 -3.13 11.34
C LEU A 350 -23.27 -3.14 11.45
N ASP A 351 -23.97 -3.70 10.46
CA ASP A 351 -25.44 -3.77 10.45
C ASP A 351 -26.01 -4.71 11.53
N GLN A 352 -25.20 -5.59 12.11
CA GLN A 352 -25.59 -6.56 13.14
C GLN A 352 -25.23 -6.12 14.56
N LEU A 353 -24.46 -5.04 14.72
CA LEU A 353 -24.04 -4.56 16.04
C LEU A 353 -25.24 -4.03 16.85
N ASP A 354 -25.15 -4.19 18.17
CA ASP A 354 -26.09 -3.53 19.08
C ASP A 354 -26.01 -2.00 18.87
N PRO A 355 -27.15 -1.28 18.76
CA PRO A 355 -27.17 0.16 18.53
C PRO A 355 -26.37 1.01 19.53
N ALA A 356 -26.09 0.49 20.73
CA ALA A 356 -25.31 1.16 21.76
C ALA A 356 -23.79 0.96 21.61
N VAL A 357 -23.33 0.01 20.79
CA VAL A 357 -21.90 -0.21 20.51
C VAL A 357 -21.30 1.06 19.93
N LEU A 358 -20.14 1.46 20.45
CA LEU A 358 -19.41 2.60 19.92
C LEU A 358 -18.59 2.18 18.70
N VAL A 359 -18.63 3.00 17.67
CA VAL A 359 -17.72 2.90 16.52
C VAL A 359 -16.97 4.21 16.40
N VAL A 360 -15.63 4.13 16.32
CA VAL A 360 -14.74 5.29 16.26
C VAL A 360 -13.87 5.18 15.02
N ALA A 361 -13.81 6.25 14.21
CA ALA A 361 -12.90 6.37 13.09
C ALA A 361 -11.59 7.01 13.56
N ILE A 362 -10.48 6.36 13.25
CA ILE A 362 -9.13 6.84 13.54
C ILE A 362 -8.32 6.94 12.24
N ASP A 363 -7.39 7.89 12.19
CA ASP A 363 -6.34 8.01 11.19
C ASP A 363 -5.10 7.28 11.72
N CYS A 364 -4.75 6.15 11.09
CA CYS A 364 -3.52 5.41 11.38
C CYS A 364 -2.42 5.79 10.39
N HIS A 365 -1.18 5.86 10.89
CA HIS A 365 0.02 6.06 10.08
C HIS A 365 0.87 4.79 10.01
N VAL A 366 1.57 4.63 8.87
CA VAL A 366 2.63 3.63 8.62
C VAL A 366 3.76 4.23 7.79
#